data_AF-A0A2E7BGV6-F1
#
_entry.id   AF-A0A2E7BGV6-F1
#
_cell.length_a   1.000
_cell.length_b   1.000
_cell.length_c   1.000
_cell.angle_alpha   90.00
_cell.angle_beta   90.00
_cell.angle_gamma   90.00
#
_symmetry.space_group_name_H-M   'P 1'
#
loop_
_entity.id
_entity.type
_entity.pdbx_description
1 polymer ?
#
loop_
_entity_poly.entity_id
_entity_poly.type
_entity_poly.pdbx_seq_one_letter_code
_entity_poly.pdbx_strand_id
1 'polypeptide(L)'
;SDCVLLYRAPLSSLAKERLAIIRKTTDGFEIAQRDLELRGPGELLGTQQAGVAELRIADLARDRAVLPMVAKLATDLLDNFPEAIEPTVKRWLSNALDYGDV
;
A
#
# COMPACT_ATOMS: atom_id res chain seq x y z
N SER A 1 15.12 -25.10 4.98
CA SER A 1 13.76 -24.79 5.45
C SER A 1 12.82 -24.97 4.27
N ASP A 2 11.84 -25.83 4.41
CA ASP A 2 10.93 -26.21 3.31
C ASP A 2 9.52 -25.68 3.61
N CYS A 3 8.83 -25.24 2.58
CA CYS A 3 7.45 -24.75 2.67
C CYS A 3 6.56 -25.58 1.75
N VAL A 4 5.44 -26.08 2.30
CA VAL A 4 4.47 -26.88 1.55
C VAL A 4 3.15 -26.10 1.47
N LEU A 5 2.68 -25.87 0.25
CA LEU A 5 1.40 -25.22 -0.03
C LEU A 5 0.30 -26.29 -0.21
N LEU A 6 -0.59 -26.41 0.77
CA LEU A 6 -1.74 -27.31 0.72
C LEU A 6 -3.00 -26.54 0.32
N TYR A 7 -3.80 -27.10 -0.59
CA TYR A 7 -5.09 -26.53 -0.99
C TYR A 7 -6.11 -27.62 -1.31
N ARG A 8 -7.40 -27.26 -1.31
CA ARG A 8 -8.50 -28.15 -1.66
C ARG A 8 -9.22 -27.63 -2.91
N ALA A 9 -9.50 -28.53 -3.85
CA ALA A 9 -10.27 -28.22 -5.05
C ALA A 9 -11.79 -28.18 -4.76
N PRO A 10 -12.58 -27.41 -5.55
CA PRO A 10 -12.14 -26.58 -6.67
C PRO A 10 -11.68 -25.19 -6.22
N LEU A 11 -10.59 -24.71 -6.84
CA LEU A 11 -10.11 -23.35 -6.64
C LEU A 11 -10.82 -22.39 -7.60
N SER A 12 -11.16 -21.19 -7.10
CA SER A 12 -11.53 -20.06 -7.96
C SER A 12 -10.36 -19.65 -8.86
N SER A 13 -10.63 -18.93 -9.95
CA SER A 13 -9.58 -18.37 -10.82
C SER A 13 -8.58 -17.52 -10.02
N LEU A 14 -9.09 -16.64 -9.16
CA LEU A 14 -8.28 -15.80 -8.28
C LEU A 14 -7.38 -16.62 -7.34
N ALA A 15 -7.91 -17.68 -6.73
CA ALA A 15 -7.13 -18.53 -5.84
C ALA A 15 -6.01 -19.28 -6.59
N LYS A 16 -6.24 -19.70 -7.84
CA LYS A 16 -5.21 -20.31 -8.69
C LYS A 16 -4.09 -19.34 -9.01
N GLU A 17 -4.41 -18.10 -9.34
CA GLU A 17 -3.41 -17.07 -9.67
C GLU A 17 -2.55 -16.70 -8.45
N ARG A 18 -3.15 -16.56 -7.26
CA ARG A 18 -2.42 -16.32 -6.01
C ARG A 18 -1.41 -17.42 -5.69
N LEU A 19 -1.83 -18.69 -5.79
CA LEU A 19 -0.93 -19.82 -5.59
C LEU A 19 0.19 -19.87 -6.64
N ALA A 20 -0.10 -19.48 -7.88
CA ALA A 20 0.90 -19.42 -8.94
C ALA A 20 1.98 -18.35 -8.66
N ILE A 21 1.59 -17.18 -8.14
CA ILE A 21 2.53 -16.10 -7.76
C ILE A 21 3.49 -16.58 -6.66
N ILE A 22 2.95 -17.16 -5.57
CA ILE A 22 3.75 -17.65 -4.44
C ILE A 22 4.69 -18.79 -4.87
N ARG A 23 4.31 -19.59 -5.87
CA ARG A 23 5.20 -20.60 -6.45
C ARG A 23 6.31 -20.00 -7.33
N LYS A 24 6.06 -18.85 -7.96
CA LYS A 24 6.96 -18.27 -8.97
C LYS A 24 8.08 -17.43 -8.37
N THR A 25 7.84 -16.78 -7.24
CA THR A 25 8.79 -15.87 -6.60
C THR A 25 8.68 -15.95 -5.08
N THR A 26 9.79 -15.68 -4.40
CA THR A 26 9.86 -15.56 -2.94
C THR A 26 10.11 -14.12 -2.49
N ASP A 27 10.16 -13.16 -3.43
CA ASP A 27 10.29 -11.74 -3.13
C ASP A 27 8.95 -11.19 -2.62
N GLY A 28 8.94 -10.77 -1.35
CA GLY A 28 7.74 -10.24 -0.69
C GLY A 28 7.17 -8.98 -1.36
N PHE A 29 8.00 -8.15 -1.99
CA PHE A 29 7.53 -6.94 -2.69
C PHE A 29 6.84 -7.30 -4.00
N GLU A 30 7.41 -8.22 -4.78
CA GLU A 30 6.78 -8.68 -6.01
C GLU A 30 5.45 -9.38 -5.71
N ILE A 31 5.41 -10.24 -4.70
CA ILE A 31 4.17 -10.90 -4.26
C ILE A 31 3.11 -9.87 -3.89
N ALA A 32 3.47 -8.86 -3.08
CA ALA A 32 2.54 -7.81 -2.67
C ALA A 32 2.02 -6.98 -3.85
N GLN A 33 2.88 -6.64 -4.81
CA GLN A 33 2.47 -5.91 -6.01
C GLN A 33 1.47 -6.73 -6.85
N ARG A 34 1.76 -8.01 -7.09
CA ARG A 34 0.88 -8.88 -7.89
C ARG A 34 -0.45 -9.12 -7.19
N ASP A 35 -0.42 -9.33 -5.88
CA ASP A 35 -1.63 -9.53 -5.08
C ASP A 35 -2.51 -8.26 -5.07
N LEU A 36 -1.89 -7.08 -5.03
CA LEU A 36 -2.58 -5.81 -5.23
C LEU A 36 -3.22 -5.69 -6.63
N GLU A 37 -2.49 -6.06 -7.69
CA GLU A 37 -3.03 -6.07 -9.05
C GLU A 37 -4.23 -7.02 -9.19
N LEU A 38 -4.19 -8.18 -8.51
CA LEU A 38 -5.25 -9.19 -8.52
C LEU A 38 -6.50 -8.80 -7.71
N ARG A 39 -6.32 -8.24 -6.50
CA ARG A 39 -7.44 -7.75 -5.68
C ARG A 39 -8.05 -6.47 -6.22
N GLY A 40 -7.27 -5.71 -6.98
CA GLY A 40 -7.59 -4.33 -7.31
C GLY A 40 -7.42 -3.41 -6.09
N PRO A 41 -7.34 -2.10 -6.33
CA PRO A 41 -7.00 -1.13 -5.28
C PRO A 41 -8.17 -0.84 -4.33
N GLY A 42 -9.40 -1.24 -4.69
CA GLY A 42 -10.59 -1.12 -3.85
C GLY A 42 -10.62 -2.05 -2.63
N GLU A 43 -9.80 -3.11 -2.60
CA GLU A 43 -9.67 -4.03 -1.45
C GLU A 43 -8.46 -3.72 -0.55
N LEU A 44 -7.53 -2.84 -0.98
CA LEU A 44 -6.57 -2.20 -0.05
C LEU A 44 -7.29 -1.26 0.92
N LEU A 45 -8.36 -0.64 0.43
CA LEU A 45 -9.19 0.33 1.15
C LEU A 45 -10.56 -0.27 1.53
N GLY A 46 -10.77 -1.55 1.23
CA GLY A 46 -12.04 -2.24 1.37
C GLY A 46 -12.26 -2.76 2.77
N THR A 47 -13.00 -2.00 3.57
CA THR A 47 -13.74 -2.46 4.76
C THR A 47 -12.94 -3.30 5.77
N GLN A 48 -12.44 -2.62 6.81
CA GLN A 48 -11.94 -3.21 8.07
C GLN A 48 -10.62 -3.99 8.02
N GLN A 49 -9.55 -3.39 7.51
CA GLN A 49 -8.25 -3.57 8.15
C GLN A 49 -8.03 -2.40 9.11
N ALA A 50 -8.29 -2.64 10.40
CA ALA A 50 -7.98 -1.70 11.47
C ALA A 50 -6.47 -1.42 11.48
N GLY A 51 -6.03 -0.37 10.79
CA GLY A 51 -4.61 0.01 10.81
C GLY A 51 -4.13 0.88 9.65
N VAL A 52 -4.84 0.95 8.52
CA VAL A 52 -4.49 1.90 7.45
C VAL A 52 -5.32 3.16 7.63
N ALA A 53 -4.65 4.26 8.00
CA ALA A 53 -5.29 5.57 8.07
C ALA A 53 -5.97 5.87 6.72
N GLU A 54 -7.28 6.14 6.75
CA GLU A 54 -7.99 6.57 5.55
C GLU A 54 -7.33 7.86 5.04
N LEU A 55 -6.73 7.78 3.85
CA LEU A 55 -6.16 8.94 3.18
C LEU A 55 -7.32 9.90 2.88
N ARG A 56 -7.32 11.06 3.56
CA ARG A 56 -8.43 12.03 3.48
C ARG A 56 -8.65 12.64 2.09
N ILE A 57 -7.63 12.58 1.22
CA ILE A 57 -7.59 13.29 -0.07
C ILE A 57 -7.08 12.37 -1.18
N ALA A 58 -6.04 11.60 -0.89
CA ALA A 58 -5.38 10.74 -1.87
C ALA A 58 -6.13 9.42 -2.04
N ASP A 59 -6.29 9.02 -3.29
CA ASP A 59 -6.76 7.68 -3.67
C ASP A 59 -5.63 7.04 -4.47
N LEU A 60 -4.95 6.05 -3.88
CA LEU A 60 -3.78 5.42 -4.49
C LEU A 60 -4.09 4.71 -5.81
N ALA A 61 -5.34 4.29 -6.04
CA ALA A 61 -5.78 3.71 -7.30
C ALA A 61 -5.77 4.77 -8.39
N ARG A 62 -6.52 5.84 -8.13
CA ARG A 62 -6.75 6.96 -9.05
C ARG A 62 -5.45 7.71 -9.31
N ASP A 63 -4.66 7.89 -8.26
CA ASP A 63 -3.50 8.77 -8.26
C ASP A 63 -2.20 8.03 -8.62
N ARG A 64 -2.27 6.75 -9.02
CA ARG A 64 -1.10 5.91 -9.34
C ARG A 64 -0.11 6.59 -10.29
N ALA A 65 -0.60 7.30 -11.30
CA ALA A 65 0.24 7.95 -12.30
C ALA A 65 1.09 9.10 -11.74
N VAL A 66 0.64 9.74 -10.66
CA VAL A 66 1.34 10.88 -10.04
C VAL A 66 2.20 10.48 -8.85
N LEU A 67 2.04 9.27 -8.30
CA LEU A 67 2.83 8.80 -7.15
C LEU A 67 4.35 8.93 -7.32
N PRO A 68 4.96 8.62 -8.49
CA PRO A 68 6.41 8.82 -8.67
C PRO A 68 6.83 10.29 -8.58
N MET A 69 5.98 11.20 -9.08
CA MET A 69 6.21 12.64 -8.98
C MET A 69 6.10 13.13 -7.54
N VAL A 70 5.11 12.62 -6.79
CA VAL A 70 4.92 12.94 -5.37
C VAL A 70 6.16 12.55 -4.55
N ALA A 71 6.73 11.36 -4.80
CA ALA A 71 7.95 10.93 -4.12
C ALA A 71 9.12 11.89 -4.38
N LYS A 72 9.32 12.31 -5.63
CA LYS A 72 10.35 13.29 -5.98
C LYS A 72 10.11 14.65 -5.31
N LEU A 73 8.88 15.15 -5.35
CA LEU A 73 8.51 16.42 -4.75
C LEU A 73 8.70 16.40 -3.23
N ALA A 74 8.43 15.27 -2.58
CA ALA A 74 8.69 15.12 -1.15
C ALA A 74 10.18 15.24 -0.83
N THR A 75 11.06 14.60 -1.61
CA THR A 75 12.52 14.76 -1.46
C THR A 75 12.95 16.20 -1.71
N ASP A 76 12.48 16.82 -2.80
CA ASP A 76 12.81 18.22 -3.13
C ASP A 76 12.36 19.19 -2.02
N LEU A 77 11.22 18.91 -1.37
CA LEU A 77 10.69 19.69 -0.26
C LEU A 77 11.52 19.53 1.01
N LEU A 78 12.01 18.32 1.30
CA LEU A 78 12.91 18.06 2.43
C LEU A 78 14.25 18.78 2.27
N ASP A 79 14.81 18.74 1.05
CA ASP A 79 16.15 19.24 0.78
C ASP A 79 16.19 20.77 0.62
N ASN A 80 15.16 21.36 -0.01
CA ASN A 80 15.19 22.77 -0.40
C ASN A 80 14.23 23.67 0.38
N PHE A 81 13.22 23.10 1.06
CA PHE A 81 12.18 23.88 1.77
C PHE A 81 11.87 23.30 3.16
N PRO A 82 12.88 23.09 4.02
CA PRO A 82 12.67 22.48 5.34
C PRO A 82 11.69 23.25 6.24
N GLU A 83 11.61 24.57 6.07
CA GLU A 83 10.68 25.45 6.79
C GLU A 83 9.21 25.20 6.45
N ALA A 84 8.93 24.59 5.29
CA ALA A 84 7.58 24.27 4.86
C ALA A 84 7.07 22.93 5.44
N ILE A 85 7.96 22.10 6.01
CA ILE A 85 7.62 20.75 6.49
C ILE A 85 6.66 20.82 7.67
N GLU A 86 7.06 21.48 8.77
CA GLU A 86 6.24 21.56 9.99
C GLU A 86 4.84 22.16 9.75
N PRO A 87 4.68 23.28 9.02
CA PRO A 87 3.37 23.82 8.68
C PRO A 87 2.52 22.85 7.85
N THR A 88 3.14 22.11 6.91
CA THR A 88 2.44 21.16 6.04
C THR A 88 1.97 19.94 6.81
N VAL A 89 2.82 19.37 7.66
CA VAL A 89 2.48 18.27 8.56
C VAL A 89 1.38 18.71 9.53
N LYS A 90 1.53 19.87 10.19
CA LYS A 90 0.51 20.39 11.11
C LYS A 90 -0.82 20.66 10.41
N ARG A 91 -0.82 21.13 9.16
CA ARG A 91 -2.06 21.39 8.42
C ARG A 91 -2.83 20.11 8.08
N TRP A 92 -2.12 19.06 7.65
CA TRP A 92 -2.77 17.87 7.05
C TRP A 92 -2.81 16.64 7.96
N LEU A 93 -1.87 16.51 8.90
CA LEU A 93 -1.70 15.34 9.77
C LEU A 93 -1.98 15.61 11.25
N SER A 94 -2.35 16.84 11.65
CA SER A 94 -2.58 17.24 13.05
C SER A 94 -3.53 16.34 13.85
N ASN A 95 -4.51 15.69 13.21
CA ASN A 95 -5.43 14.76 13.86
C ASN A 95 -5.07 13.27 13.67
N ALA A 96 -4.08 12.97 12.82
CA ALA A 96 -3.66 11.60 12.51
C ALA A 96 -2.43 11.16 13.32
N LEU A 97 -1.75 12.08 14.00
CA LEU A 97 -0.58 11.78 14.83
C LEU A 97 -0.94 11.15 16.19
N ASP A 98 -2.20 11.25 16.63
CA ASP A 98 -2.71 10.53 17.82
C ASP A 98 -2.81 9.01 17.60
N TYR A 99 -2.61 8.51 16.38
CA TYR A 99 -2.71 7.08 16.06
C TYR A 99 -1.45 6.27 16.39
N GLY A 100 -0.34 6.94 16.77
CA GLY A 100 0.95 6.31 17.06
C GLY A 100 1.23 6.01 18.53
N ASP A 101 0.36 6.43 19.45
CA ASP A 101 0.53 6.28 20.91
C ASP A 101 -0.25 5.07 21.49
N VAL A 102 -0.24 3.93 20.79
CA VAL A 102 -0.76 2.64 21.31
C VAL A 102 0.33 1.60 21.39
#